data_AF-A0A7J2IZ61-F1
#
_entry.id   AF-A0A7J2IZ61-F1
#
_cell.length_a   1.000
_cell.length_b   1.000
_cell.length_c   1.000
_cell.angle_alpha   90.00
_cell.angle_beta   90.00
_cell.angle_gamma   90.00
#
_symmetry.space_group_name_H-M   'P 1'
#
loop_
_entity.id
_entity.type
_entity.pdbx_description
1 polymer ?
#
loop_
_entity_poly.entity_id
_entity_poly.type
_entity_poly.pdbx_seq_one_letter_code
_entity_poly.pdbx_strand_id
1 'polypeptide(L)'
;MNWLNHFIFNTALCLLFLPCNFTNVVLILIFSFMFSTLIDYDHLLNKKAPWYRKRTWLQEPTGLVMVGLPLSFLLARINKIFFILILVPYAGHIFLDYLCIFEAYPLSPFLKIKKREGLGIFYPDSLVKSEVNRKWKQRVKARKIKAISENYFTPLSIAFLI
;
A
#
# COMPACT_ATOMS: atom_id res chain seq x y z
N MET A 1 3.05 -2.80 3.68
CA MET A 1 3.03 -4.25 3.37
C MET A 1 3.95 -4.54 2.19
N ASN A 2 4.39 -5.77 1.95
CA ASN A 2 5.24 -6.09 0.80
C ASN A 2 4.52 -5.88 -0.53
N TRP A 3 5.31 -5.69 -1.58
CA TRP A 3 4.85 -5.39 -2.93
C TRP A 3 3.90 -6.47 -3.50
N LEU A 4 4.10 -7.74 -3.15
CA LEU A 4 3.29 -8.84 -3.68
C LEU A 4 1.86 -8.79 -3.12
N ASN A 5 1.73 -8.63 -1.80
CA ASN A 5 0.45 -8.45 -1.13
C ASN A 5 -0.27 -7.20 -1.64
N HIS A 6 0.46 -6.09 -1.80
CA HIS A 6 -0.05 -4.87 -2.41
C HIS A 6 -0.61 -5.11 -3.82
N PHE A 7 0.17 -5.77 -4.68
CA PHE A 7 -0.23 -6.05 -6.05
C PHE A 7 -1.45 -6.98 -6.16
N ILE A 8 -1.40 -8.13 -5.47
CA ILE A 8 -2.45 -9.15 -5.51
C ILE A 8 -3.77 -8.60 -4.97
N PHE A 9 -3.73 -7.98 -3.78
CA PHE A 9 -4.93 -7.45 -3.14
C PHE A 9 -5.58 -6.35 -3.99
N ASN A 10 -4.80 -5.43 -4.55
CA ASN A 10 -5.37 -4.35 -5.37
C ASN A 10 -5.88 -4.83 -6.73
N THR A 11 -5.26 -5.87 -7.30
CA THR A 11 -5.77 -6.56 -8.49
C THR A 11 -7.14 -7.18 -8.18
N ALA A 12 -7.23 -7.96 -7.10
CA ALA A 12 -8.49 -8.54 -6.63
C ALA A 12 -9.56 -7.49 -6.37
N LEU A 13 -9.19 -6.43 -5.65
CA LEU A 13 -10.11 -5.35 -5.30
C LEU A 13 -10.67 -4.66 -6.55
N CYS A 14 -9.87 -4.44 -7.59
CA CYS A 14 -10.36 -3.87 -8.85
C CYS A 14 -11.30 -4.81 -9.61
N LEU A 15 -11.07 -6.12 -9.56
CA LEU A 15 -11.94 -7.12 -10.19
C LEU A 15 -13.35 -7.14 -9.57
N LEU A 16 -13.52 -6.66 -8.34
CA LEU A 16 -14.85 -6.48 -7.72
C LEU A 16 -15.67 -5.34 -8.34
N PHE A 17 -15.00 -4.35 -8.94
CA PHE A 17 -15.65 -3.14 -9.47
C PHE A 17 -15.71 -3.07 -10.99
N LEU A 18 -14.91 -3.89 -11.69
CA LEU A 18 -14.79 -3.85 -13.15
C LEU A 18 -15.15 -5.20 -13.77
N PRO A 19 -15.85 -5.21 -14.92
CA PRO A 19 -16.16 -6.45 -15.62
C PRO A 19 -14.89 -7.24 -15.98
N CYS A 20 -14.93 -8.55 -15.79
CA CYS A 20 -13.85 -9.45 -16.16
C CYS A 20 -13.86 -9.70 -17.67
N ASN A 21 -13.16 -8.84 -18.41
CA ASN A 21 -12.80 -9.05 -19.81
C ASN A 21 -11.30 -8.81 -19.99
N PHE A 22 -10.74 -9.31 -21.10
CA PHE A 22 -9.29 -9.26 -21.33
C PHE A 22 -8.70 -7.86 -21.20
N THR A 23 -9.33 -6.86 -21.82
CA THR A 23 -8.86 -5.46 -21.78
C THR A 23 -8.84 -4.92 -20.35
N ASN A 24 -9.91 -5.13 -19.59
CA ASN A 24 -9.99 -4.68 -18.21
C ASN A 24 -8.98 -5.41 -17.33
N VAL A 25 -8.80 -6.72 -17.49
CA VAL A 25 -7.80 -7.48 -16.72
C VAL A 25 -6.40 -6.93 -16.96
N VAL A 26 -6.02 -6.69 -18.23
CA VAL A 26 -4.72 -6.10 -18.56
C VAL A 26 -4.56 -4.71 -17.92
N LEU A 27 -5.59 -3.86 -18.03
CA LEU A 27 -5.57 -2.53 -17.41
C LEU A 27 -5.48 -2.60 -15.88
N ILE A 28 -6.21 -3.51 -15.24
CA ILE A 28 -6.16 -3.73 -13.79
C ILE A 28 -4.75 -4.11 -13.35
N LEU A 29 -4.10 -5.03 -14.05
CA LEU A 29 -2.73 -5.44 -13.73
C LEU A 29 -1.75 -4.26 -13.87
N ILE A 30 -1.85 -3.50 -14.97
CA ILE A 30 -0.99 -2.32 -15.20
C ILE A 30 -1.21 -1.27 -14.11
N PHE A 31 -2.46 -0.90 -13.84
CA PHE A 31 -2.77 0.16 -12.88
C PHE A 31 -2.56 -0.27 -11.43
N SER A 32 -2.76 -1.54 -11.10
CA SER A 32 -2.41 -2.08 -9.77
C SER A 32 -0.90 -2.02 -9.55
N PHE A 33 -0.10 -2.40 -10.55
CA PHE A 33 1.34 -2.19 -10.49
C PHE A 33 1.69 -0.69 -10.39
N MET A 34 1.03 0.13 -11.22
CA MET A 34 1.00 1.59 -11.26
C MET A 34 0.94 2.25 -9.88
N PHE A 35 -0.25 2.17 -9.31
CA PHE A 35 -0.72 2.97 -8.20
C PHE A 35 -0.68 2.25 -6.86
N SER A 36 -0.30 0.96 -6.83
CA SER A 36 -0.07 0.25 -5.58
C SER A 36 1.39 -0.17 -5.36
N THR A 37 2.09 -0.61 -6.40
CA THR A 37 3.48 -1.08 -6.25
C THR A 37 4.50 0.02 -6.51
N LEU A 38 4.41 0.74 -7.64
CA LEU A 38 5.44 1.72 -8.00
C LEU A 38 5.47 2.93 -7.07
N ILE A 39 4.30 3.35 -6.56
CA ILE A 39 4.22 4.45 -5.59
C ILE A 39 5.05 4.13 -4.34
N ASP A 40 5.14 2.86 -3.94
CA ASP A 40 5.92 2.49 -2.77
C ASP A 40 7.41 2.81 -2.96
N TYR A 41 7.97 2.79 -4.17
CA TYR A 41 9.40 3.06 -4.37
C TYR A 41 9.84 4.50 -4.07
N ASP A 42 8.93 5.44 -3.88
CA ASP A 42 9.26 6.81 -3.49
C ASP A 42 10.03 6.86 -2.14
N HIS A 43 9.87 5.85 -1.28
CA HIS A 43 10.55 5.77 0.00
C HIS A 43 12.08 5.67 -0.14
N LEU A 44 12.57 5.18 -1.29
CA LEU A 44 13.99 5.13 -1.63
C LEU A 44 14.59 6.53 -1.74
N LEU A 45 13.77 7.53 -2.06
CA LEU A 45 14.18 8.94 -2.14
C LEU A 45 14.31 9.56 -0.74
N ASN A 46 13.59 9.03 0.26
CA ASN A 46 13.61 9.56 1.62
C ASN A 46 14.77 9.02 2.47
N LYS A 47 15.98 9.52 2.20
CA LYS A 47 17.21 9.14 2.92
C LYS A 47 17.28 9.64 4.37
N LYS A 48 16.51 10.68 4.73
CA LYS A 48 16.55 11.32 6.06
C LYS A 48 15.67 10.62 7.09
N ALA A 49 14.66 9.87 6.66
CA ALA A 49 13.75 9.20 7.57
C ALA A 49 14.38 7.92 8.17
N PRO A 50 14.04 7.56 9.42
CA PRO A 50 14.57 6.35 10.03
C PRO A 50 14.10 5.10 9.27
N TRP A 51 14.89 4.02 9.32
CA TRP A 51 14.65 2.81 8.53
C TRP A 51 13.27 2.16 8.76
N TYR A 52 12.70 2.31 9.95
CA TYR A 52 11.38 1.78 10.33
C TYR A 52 10.22 2.70 9.90
N ARG A 53 10.53 3.82 9.21
CA ARG A 53 9.60 4.88 8.79
C ARG A 53 10.06 5.55 7.49
N LYS A 54 10.49 4.77 6.51
CA LYS A 54 10.79 5.31 5.17
C LYS A 54 9.47 5.40 4.40
N ARG A 55 8.87 6.58 4.42
CA ARG A 55 7.64 6.92 3.66
C ARG A 55 7.69 8.39 3.26
N THR A 56 6.99 8.75 2.20
CA THR A 56 6.73 10.15 1.88
C THR A 56 5.23 10.44 1.97
N TRP A 57 4.86 11.72 1.84
CA TRP A 57 3.45 12.12 1.81
C TRP A 57 2.67 11.51 0.64
N LEU A 58 3.37 11.08 -0.42
CA LEU A 58 2.73 10.46 -1.58
C LEU A 58 2.08 9.11 -1.20
N GLN A 59 2.66 8.37 -0.25
CA GLN A 59 2.10 7.11 0.26
C GLN A 59 1.01 7.30 1.34
N GLU A 60 0.65 8.55 1.65
CA GLU A 60 -0.30 8.87 2.72
C GLU A 60 -1.67 9.28 2.12
N PRO A 61 -2.77 9.31 2.91
CA PRO A 61 -4.09 9.76 2.46
C PRO A 61 -4.09 11.09 1.70
N THR A 62 -3.21 12.00 2.07
CA THR A 62 -2.96 13.26 1.38
C THR A 62 -2.42 13.09 -0.04
N GLY A 63 -1.55 12.11 -0.29
CA GLY A 63 -1.09 11.74 -1.63
C GLY A 63 -2.25 11.28 -2.51
N LEU A 64 -3.15 10.45 -1.98
CA LEU A 64 -4.38 10.06 -2.68
C LEU A 64 -5.25 11.28 -3.01
N VAL A 65 -5.47 12.19 -2.06
CA VAL A 65 -6.33 13.37 -2.27
C VAL A 65 -5.70 14.38 -3.25
N MET A 66 -4.38 14.58 -3.20
CA MET A 66 -3.70 15.60 -4.03
C MET A 66 -3.26 15.10 -5.39
N VAL A 67 -2.99 13.79 -5.53
CA VAL A 67 -2.48 13.20 -6.78
C VAL A 67 -3.47 12.20 -7.35
N GLY A 68 -3.83 11.18 -6.57
CA GLY A 68 -4.69 10.11 -7.04
C GLY A 68 -6.06 10.59 -7.51
N LEU A 69 -6.72 11.45 -6.72
CA LEU A 69 -8.07 11.93 -6.99
C LEU A 69 -8.13 12.92 -8.17
N PRO A 70 -7.27 13.95 -8.28
CA PRO A 70 -7.26 14.80 -9.48
C PRO A 70 -6.92 14.03 -10.74
N LEU A 71 -5.94 13.11 -10.68
CA LEU A 71 -5.55 12.29 -11.83
C LEU A 71 -6.68 11.34 -12.25
N SER A 72 -7.40 10.76 -11.29
CA SER A 72 -8.53 9.88 -11.57
C SER A 72 -9.67 10.63 -12.25
N PHE A 73 -10.01 11.84 -11.79
CA PHE A 73 -11.02 12.69 -12.45
C PHE A 73 -10.58 13.10 -13.86
N LEU A 74 -9.31 13.46 -14.05
CA LEU A 74 -8.78 13.86 -15.35
C LEU A 74 -8.89 12.72 -16.36
N LEU A 75 -8.40 11.52 -16.01
CA LEU A 75 -8.41 10.36 -16.90
C LEU A 75 -9.82 9.76 -17.07
N ALA A 76 -10.71 9.93 -16.09
CA ALA A 76 -12.11 9.55 -16.22
C ALA A 76 -12.85 10.30 -17.34
N ARG A 77 -12.35 11.47 -17.78
CA ARG A 77 -12.88 12.20 -18.94
C ARG A 77 -12.66 11.44 -20.25
N ILE A 78 -11.63 10.60 -20.33
CA ILE A 78 -11.33 9.74 -21.48
C ILE A 78 -12.17 8.46 -21.40
N ASN A 79 -12.07 7.76 -20.27
CA ASN A 79 -12.88 6.58 -19.99
C ASN A 79 -13.14 6.47 -18.50
N LYS A 80 -14.42 6.29 -18.12
CA LYS A 80 -14.86 6.24 -16.73
C LYS A 80 -14.17 5.14 -15.91
N ILE A 81 -13.71 4.06 -16.53
CA ILE A 81 -13.00 2.97 -15.82
C ILE A 81 -11.70 3.45 -15.17
N PHE A 82 -11.03 4.47 -15.73
CA PHE A 82 -9.79 5.00 -15.18
C PHE A 82 -9.98 5.60 -13.79
N PHE A 83 -11.19 6.07 -13.49
CA PHE A 83 -11.51 6.54 -12.14
C PHE A 83 -11.25 5.44 -11.10
N ILE A 84 -11.77 4.24 -11.37
CA ILE A 84 -11.65 3.06 -10.52
C ILE A 84 -10.22 2.54 -10.54
N LEU A 85 -9.63 2.40 -11.72
CA LEU A 85 -8.27 1.88 -11.89
C LEU A 85 -7.20 2.70 -11.16
N ILE A 86 -7.43 3.98 -10.88
CA ILE A 86 -6.48 4.83 -10.13
C ILE A 86 -6.81 4.83 -8.65
N LEU A 87 -8.07 5.14 -8.29
CA LEU A 87 -8.45 5.31 -6.90
C LEU A 87 -8.38 4.01 -6.11
N VAL A 88 -8.83 2.89 -6.70
CA VAL A 88 -8.91 1.63 -5.98
C VAL A 88 -7.52 1.12 -5.59
N PRO A 89 -6.53 1.00 -6.51
CA PRO A 89 -5.20 0.54 -6.12
C PRO A 89 -4.47 1.49 -5.18
N TYR A 90 -4.64 2.80 -5.36
CA TYR A 90 -3.99 3.79 -4.50
C TYR A 90 -4.59 3.75 -3.08
N ALA A 91 -5.91 3.79 -2.96
CA ALA A 91 -6.59 3.69 -1.68
C ALA A 91 -6.28 2.35 -0.99
N GLY A 92 -6.27 1.26 -1.74
CA GLY A 92 -5.94 -0.05 -1.21
C GLY A 92 -4.47 -0.16 -0.77
N HIS A 93 -3.52 0.44 -1.48
CA HIS A 93 -2.13 0.58 -1.00
C HIS A 93 -2.08 1.27 0.37
N ILE A 94 -2.71 2.43 0.50
CA ILE A 94 -2.73 3.17 1.78
C ILE A 94 -3.41 2.32 2.86
N PHE A 95 -4.54 1.69 2.55
CA PHE A 95 -5.26 0.83 3.49
C PHE A 95 -4.39 -0.31 4.03
N LEU A 96 -3.75 -1.07 3.14
CA LEU A 96 -2.88 -2.19 3.50
C LEU A 96 -1.70 -1.75 4.36
N ASP A 97 -1.18 -0.57 4.08
CA ASP A 97 -0.12 0.01 4.88
C ASP A 97 -0.57 0.45 6.28
N TYR A 98 -1.78 0.96 6.40
CA TYR A 98 -2.33 1.32 7.69
C TYR A 98 -2.67 0.11 8.57
N LEU A 99 -2.86 -1.08 7.97
CA LEU A 99 -2.92 -2.36 8.69
C LEU A 99 -1.57 -2.77 9.31
N CYS A 100 -0.46 -2.21 8.84
CA CYS A 100 0.86 -2.52 9.39
C CYS A 100 1.17 -1.70 10.66
N ILE A 101 2.13 -2.17 11.46
CA ILE A 101 2.46 -1.57 12.76
C ILE A 101 3.32 -0.31 12.70
N PHE A 102 3.90 0.03 11.55
CA PHE A 102 4.82 1.16 11.47
C PHE A 102 4.13 2.51 11.72
N GLU A 103 4.96 3.51 11.99
CA GLU A 103 4.52 4.90 12.13
C GLU A 103 4.14 5.49 10.78
N ALA A 104 3.05 6.24 10.74
CA ALA A 104 2.56 6.93 9.53
C ALA A 104 2.12 8.36 9.87
N TYR A 105 2.04 9.23 8.86
CA TYR A 105 1.62 10.62 9.01
C TYR A 105 0.47 10.93 8.05
N PRO A 106 -0.79 10.65 8.43
CA PRO A 106 -1.93 10.70 7.52
C PRO A 106 -2.13 12.04 6.82
N LEU A 107 -1.67 13.13 7.44
CA LEU A 107 -1.86 14.50 6.98
C LEU A 107 -0.55 15.15 6.50
N SER A 108 0.52 14.37 6.28
CA SER A 108 1.77 14.87 5.69
C SER A 108 1.52 15.40 4.27
N PRO A 109 2.14 16.50 3.80
CA PRO A 109 3.15 17.30 4.48
C PRO A 109 2.56 18.42 5.35
N PHE A 110 1.24 18.62 5.35
CA PHE A 110 0.58 19.77 5.97
C PHE A 110 0.60 19.74 7.50
N LEU A 111 0.29 18.57 8.08
CA LEU A 111 0.20 18.40 9.52
C LEU A 111 1.03 17.21 9.99
N LYS A 112 1.71 17.37 11.12
CA LYS A 112 2.56 16.35 11.73
C LYS A 112 1.79 15.42 12.68
N ILE A 113 0.51 15.15 12.39
CA ILE A 113 -0.28 14.18 13.15
C ILE A 113 0.26 12.78 12.84
N LYS A 114 0.53 12.00 13.89
CA LYS A 114 1.25 10.73 13.80
C LYS A 114 0.36 9.56 14.21
N LYS A 115 0.24 8.56 13.34
CA LYS A 115 -0.16 7.20 13.72
C LYS A 115 0.95 6.58 14.58
N ARG A 116 0.62 6.23 15.82
CA ARG A 116 1.56 5.60 16.75
C ARG A 116 1.96 4.22 16.24
N GLU A 117 3.21 3.84 16.48
CA GLU A 117 3.69 2.49 16.18
C GLU A 117 2.93 1.45 17.02
N GLY A 118 2.63 0.29 16.44
CA GLY A 118 1.97 -0.82 17.11
C GLY A 118 0.43 -0.80 17.08
N LEU A 119 -0.18 0.20 16.43
CA LEU A 119 -1.64 0.24 16.24
C LEU A 119 -2.15 -0.67 15.11
N GLY A 120 -1.25 -1.26 14.31
CA GLY A 120 -1.60 -2.21 13.25
C GLY A 120 -1.51 -3.67 13.72
N ILE A 121 -1.87 -4.57 12.81
CA ILE A 121 -1.85 -6.03 13.02
C ILE A 121 -0.55 -6.64 12.51
N PHE A 122 -0.04 -6.13 11.38
CA PHE A 122 1.05 -6.77 10.65
C PHE A 122 2.39 -6.05 10.83
N TYR A 123 3.47 -6.79 11.07
CA TYR A 123 4.82 -6.24 10.93
C TYR A 123 5.39 -6.56 9.54
N PRO A 124 6.19 -5.64 8.95
CA PRO A 124 6.80 -5.88 7.66
C PRO A 124 7.73 -7.09 7.66
N ASP A 125 7.48 -8.01 6.74
CA ASP A 125 8.25 -9.23 6.50
C ASP A 125 8.23 -9.50 5.00
N SER A 126 9.02 -10.46 4.55
CA SER A 126 9.00 -10.89 3.15
C SER A 126 9.24 -12.38 3.09
N LEU A 127 8.77 -13.02 2.02
CA LEU A 127 9.09 -14.41 1.71
C LEU A 127 10.60 -14.60 1.55
N VAL A 128 11.30 -13.58 1.03
CA VAL A 128 12.76 -13.55 0.95
C VAL A 128 13.31 -12.88 2.20
N LYS A 129 14.17 -13.58 2.94
CA LYS A 129 14.78 -13.05 4.17
C LYS A 129 15.66 -11.84 3.83
N SER A 130 15.35 -10.70 4.44
CA SER A 130 16.15 -9.48 4.34
C SER A 130 16.63 -9.01 5.72
N GLU A 131 17.66 -8.16 5.75
CA GLU A 131 18.13 -7.52 6.98
C GLU A 131 17.02 -6.68 7.64
N VAL A 132 16.15 -6.06 6.83
CA VAL A 132 15.01 -5.25 7.30
C VAL A 132 14.00 -6.12 8.05
N ASN A 133 13.71 -7.34 7.55
CA ASN A 133 12.81 -8.28 8.23
C ASN A 133 13.35 -8.67 9.61
N ARG A 134 14.67 -8.89 9.71
CA ARG A 134 15.33 -9.21 10.98
C ARG A 134 15.22 -8.05 11.97
N LYS A 135 15.44 -6.82 11.51
CA LYS A 135 15.30 -5.60 12.32
C LYS A 135 13.87 -5.41 12.82
N TRP A 136 12.86 -5.68 12.00
CA TRP A 136 11.44 -5.64 12.42
C TRP A 136 11.12 -6.68 13.50
N LYS A 137 11.52 -7.94 13.31
CA LYS A 137 11.32 -9.00 14.32
C LYS A 137 11.95 -8.65 15.67
N GLN A 138 13.18 -8.13 15.65
CA GLN A 138 13.86 -7.66 16.86
C GLN A 138 13.13 -6.49 17.52
N ARG A 139 12.68 -5.50 16.74
CA ARG A 139 11.96 -4.32 17.25
C ARG A 139 10.61 -4.67 17.86
N VAL A 140 9.82 -5.53 17.21
CA VAL A 140 8.54 -6.03 17.72
C VAL A 140 8.72 -6.73 19.06
N LYS A 141 9.72 -7.61 19.18
CA LYS A 141 10.07 -8.29 20.43
C LYS A 141 10.52 -7.33 21.52
N ALA A 142 11.44 -6.40 21.18
CA ALA A 142 11.98 -5.43 22.14
C ALA A 142 10.91 -4.46 22.66
N ARG A 143 9.97 -4.05 21.82
CA ARG A 143 8.87 -3.14 22.17
C ARG A 143 7.61 -3.84 22.69
N LYS A 144 7.62 -5.18 22.79
CA LYS A 144 6.47 -6.00 23.19
C LYS A 144 5.19 -5.70 22.38
N ILE A 145 5.34 -5.41 21.09
CA ILE A 145 4.20 -5.13 20.20
C ILE A 145 3.52 -6.46 19.84
N LYS A 146 2.20 -6.53 19.98
CA LYS A 146 1.41 -7.68 19.52
C LYS A 146 1.16 -7.54 18.02
N ALA A 147 2.01 -8.17 17.21
CA ALA A 147 1.89 -8.14 15.75
C ALA A 147 2.27 -9.50 15.14
N ILE A 148 1.68 -9.81 13.98
CA ILE A 148 1.97 -11.02 13.20
C ILE A 148 2.69 -10.66 11.90
N SER A 149 3.37 -11.64 11.30
CA SER A 149 4.03 -11.44 10.00
C SER A 149 2.99 -11.11 8.93
N GLU A 150 3.25 -10.11 8.09
CA GLU A 150 2.41 -9.87 6.91
C GLU A 150 2.40 -11.02 5.90
N ASN A 151 3.32 -11.99 5.99
CA ASN A 151 3.28 -13.19 5.16
C ASN A 151 2.00 -14.01 5.42
N TYR A 152 1.38 -13.89 6.60
CA TYR A 152 0.07 -14.50 6.89
C TYR A 152 -1.08 -13.82 6.13
N PHE A 153 -0.87 -12.62 5.59
CA PHE A 153 -1.85 -11.91 4.76
C PHE A 153 -1.81 -12.38 3.29
N THR A 154 -0.73 -13.04 2.85
CA THR A 154 -0.59 -13.49 1.46
C THR A 154 -1.65 -14.53 1.05
N PRO A 155 -1.94 -15.58 1.84
CA PRO A 155 -3.04 -16.50 1.52
C PRO A 155 -4.40 -15.80 1.44
N LEU A 156 -4.65 -14.80 2.29
CA LEU A 156 -5.87 -14.01 2.25
C LEU A 156 -5.95 -13.20 0.95
N SER A 157 -4.86 -12.52 0.57
CA SER A 157 -4.79 -11.77 -0.70
C SER A 157 -5.06 -12.68 -1.90
N ILE A 158 -4.51 -13.90 -1.91
CA ILE A 158 -4.73 -14.88 -2.98
C ILE A 158 -6.18 -15.36 -2.99
N ALA A 159 -6.76 -15.64 -1.82
CA ALA A 159 -8.17 -16.04 -1.72
C ALA A 159 -9.12 -14.97 -2.27
N PHE A 160 -8.77 -13.69 -2.14
CA PHE A 160 -9.54 -12.58 -2.71
C PHE A 160 -9.51 -12.53 -4.25
N LEU A 161 -8.59 -13.21 -4.93
CA LEU A 161 -8.56 -13.30 -6.40
C LEU A 161 -9.50 -14.38 -6.97
N ILE A 162 -9.99 -15.31 -6.14
CA ILE A 162 -10.82 -16.46 -6.52
C ILE A 162 -12.29 -16.10 -6.31
#